data_AF-A0A7X4A0K8-F1
#
_entry.id   AF-A0A7X4A0K8-F1
#
_cell.length_a   1.000
_cell.length_b   1.000
_cell.length_c   1.000
_cell.angle_alpha   90.00
_cell.angle_beta   90.00
_cell.angle_gamma   90.00
#
_symmetry.space_group_name_H-M   'P 1'
#
loop_
_entity.id
_entity.type
_entity.pdbx_description
1 polymer ?
#
loop_
_entity_poly.entity_id
_entity_poly.type
_entity_poly.pdbx_seq_one_letter_code
_entity_poly.pdbx_strand_id
1 'polypeptide(L)'
;MRIDGLQYANWSERIFRQMRDGGLDAVHVTVAYHESFREAVLNLELWNRWFETYPDLITKGLAADDVKCARETGRTAIFFGFQNPSPIENDIGLVEIFHALGVRFMQLSYNNQSLLATGCYEKEDSGITRMGRQVIREMNRVGL
;
A
#
# COMPACT_ATOMS: atom_id res chain seq x y z
N MET A 1 -2.42 1.31 21.03
CA MET A 1 -2.10 1.52 19.60
C MET A 1 -2.94 0.51 18.82
N ARG A 2 -3.81 0.97 17.92
CA ARG A 2 -4.64 0.11 17.07
C ARG A 2 -4.23 0.32 15.61
N ILE A 3 -3.89 -0.78 14.93
CA ILE A 3 -3.44 -0.76 13.54
C ILE A 3 -4.26 -1.78 12.78
N ASP A 4 -4.80 -1.38 11.63
CA ASP A 4 -5.43 -2.28 10.68
C ASP A 4 -4.45 -2.62 9.56
N GLY A 5 -4.20 -3.92 9.39
CA GLY A 5 -3.19 -4.44 8.48
C GLY A 5 -3.61 -4.48 7.00
N LEU A 6 -4.89 -4.28 6.68
CA LEU A 6 -5.36 -4.20 5.29
C LEU A 6 -6.78 -3.65 5.21
N GLN A 7 -6.97 -2.54 4.50
CA GLN A 7 -8.29 -2.01 4.13
C GLN A 7 -8.37 -1.62 2.66
N TYR A 8 -9.53 -1.92 2.08
CA TYR A 8 -9.94 -1.48 0.75
C TYR A 8 -11.38 -1.03 0.81
N ALA A 9 -11.61 0.27 0.70
CA ALA A 9 -12.91 0.89 0.91
C ALA A 9 -13.14 2.03 -0.09
N ASN A 10 -14.40 2.45 -0.23
CA ASN A 10 -14.74 3.67 -0.95
C ASN A 10 -14.44 4.90 -0.06
N TRP A 11 -13.15 5.27 0.00
CA TRP A 11 -12.61 6.28 0.89
C TRP A 11 -13.34 7.62 0.78
N SER A 12 -13.61 8.22 1.93
CA SER A 12 -14.35 9.47 2.06
C SER A 12 -14.14 10.03 3.46
N GLU A 13 -14.47 11.31 3.66
CA GLU A 13 -14.46 11.95 4.98
C GLU A 13 -15.23 11.13 6.03
N ARG A 14 -16.38 10.56 5.66
CA ARG A 14 -17.19 9.72 6.54
C ARG A 14 -16.37 8.55 7.10
N ILE A 15 -15.61 7.87 6.24
CA ILE A 15 -14.74 6.75 6.66
C ILE A 15 -13.59 7.26 7.51
N PHE A 16 -12.98 8.40 7.15
CA PHE A 16 -11.90 9.00 7.96
C PHE A 16 -12.37 9.31 9.38
N ARG A 17 -13.59 9.86 9.54
CA ARG A 17 -14.21 10.07 10.85
C ARG A 17 -14.50 8.76 11.59
N GLN A 18 -15.02 7.75 10.90
CA GLN A 18 -15.24 6.42 11.51
C GLN A 18 -13.95 5.78 12.02
N MET A 19 -12.83 5.94 11.30
CA MET A 19 -11.51 5.49 11.79
C MET A 19 -11.11 6.23 13.07
N ARG A 20 -11.37 7.54 13.15
CA ARG A 20 -11.12 8.33 14.37
C ARG A 20 -12.00 7.91 15.53
N ASP A 21 -13.30 7.75 15.31
CA ASP A 21 -14.26 7.31 16.32
C ASP A 21 -13.92 5.90 16.85
N GLY A 22 -13.40 5.02 15.98
CA GLY A 22 -12.88 3.70 16.36
C GLY A 22 -11.52 3.73 17.06
N GLY A 23 -10.86 4.88 17.15
CA GLY A 23 -9.51 5.03 17.71
C GLY A 23 -8.46 4.27 16.91
N LEU A 24 -8.58 4.24 15.58
CA LEU A 24 -7.63 3.59 14.69
C LEU A 24 -6.43 4.52 14.47
N ASP A 25 -5.25 4.11 14.94
CA ASP A 25 -4.04 4.94 14.89
C ASP A 25 -3.33 4.83 13.53
N ALA A 26 -3.41 3.68 12.86
CA ALA A 26 -2.91 3.50 11.51
C ALA A 26 -3.71 2.46 10.71
N VAL A 27 -3.67 2.60 9.39
CA VAL A 27 -4.24 1.63 8.45
C VAL A 27 -3.34 1.47 7.23
N HIS A 28 -3.12 0.23 6.81
CA HIS A 28 -2.58 -0.10 5.50
C HIS A 28 -3.73 -0.10 4.48
N VAL A 29 -3.72 0.88 3.57
CA VAL A 29 -4.72 1.03 2.52
C VAL A 29 -4.21 0.47 1.20
N THR A 30 -5.08 -0.27 0.53
CA THR A 30 -4.78 -0.77 -0.81
C THR A 30 -4.98 0.34 -1.83
N VAL A 31 -3.91 0.63 -2.57
CA VAL A 31 -3.89 1.63 -3.67
C VAL A 31 -3.65 0.98 -5.04
N ALA A 32 -3.43 -0.34 -5.07
CA ALA A 32 -3.45 -1.13 -6.30
C ALA A 32 -3.93 -2.57 -6.06
N TYR A 33 -4.82 -3.01 -6.94
CA TYR A 33 -5.45 -4.32 -7.02
C TYR A 33 -5.41 -4.88 -8.46
N HIS A 34 -5.73 -4.02 -9.44
CA HIS A 34 -5.65 -4.32 -10.89
C HIS A 34 -4.97 -3.21 -11.70
N GLU A 35 -4.60 -2.12 -11.05
CA GLU A 35 -4.06 -0.91 -11.64
C GLU A 35 -2.69 -1.15 -12.29
N SER A 36 -2.50 -0.52 -13.45
CA SER A 36 -1.19 -0.29 -14.07
C SER A 36 -0.37 0.75 -13.31
N PHE A 37 0.87 1.00 -13.75
CA PHE A 37 1.71 2.06 -13.17
C PHE A 37 0.97 3.41 -13.08
N ARG A 38 0.39 3.84 -14.20
CA ARG A 38 -0.26 5.16 -14.30
C ARG A 38 -1.50 5.25 -13.41
N GLU A 39 -2.31 4.20 -13.38
CA GLU A 39 -3.54 4.17 -12.56
C GLU A 39 -3.20 4.16 -11.07
N ALA A 40 -2.17 3.42 -10.65
CA ALA A 40 -1.69 3.45 -9.28
C ALA A 40 -1.20 4.86 -8.89
N VAL A 41 -0.48 5.56 -9.77
CA VAL A 41 -0.08 6.95 -9.54
C VAL A 41 -1.28 7.89 -9.40
N LEU A 42 -2.35 7.70 -10.18
CA LEU A 42 -3.59 8.48 -10.04
C LEU A 42 -4.28 8.23 -8.68
N ASN A 43 -4.25 7.00 -8.16
CA ASN A 43 -4.73 6.70 -6.82
C ASN A 43 -3.89 7.44 -5.75
N LEU A 44 -2.57 7.48 -5.91
CA LEU A 44 -1.68 8.23 -5.00
C LEU A 44 -1.93 9.74 -5.06
N GLU A 45 -2.22 10.29 -6.24
CA GLU A 45 -2.58 11.69 -6.42
C GLU A 45 -3.88 12.04 -5.66
N LEU A 46 -4.88 11.16 -5.74
CA LEU A 46 -6.14 11.34 -5.00
C LEU A 46 -5.90 11.31 -3.48
N TRP A 47 -5.07 10.39 -3.00
CA TRP A 47 -4.70 10.36 -1.58
C TRP A 47 -3.96 11.61 -1.12
N ASN A 48 -3.05 12.15 -1.93
CA ASN A 48 -2.37 13.41 -1.61
C ASN A 48 -3.38 14.55 -1.42
N ARG A 49 -4.39 14.64 -2.31
CA ARG A 49 -5.49 15.61 -2.16
C ARG A 49 -6.31 15.40 -0.89
N TRP A 50 -6.53 14.15 -0.47
CA TRP A 50 -7.22 13.88 0.80
C TRP A 50 -6.39 14.27 2.02
N PHE A 51 -5.07 14.12 2.01
CA PHE A 51 -4.22 14.62 3.10
C PHE A 51 -4.29 16.15 3.23
N GLU A 52 -4.37 16.86 2.10
CA GLU A 52 -4.53 18.33 2.08
C GLU A 52 -5.93 18.76 2.54
N THR A 53 -6.96 18.00 2.17
CA THR A 53 -8.36 18.33 2.47
C THR A 53 -8.75 17.98 3.91
N TYR A 54 -8.17 16.90 4.46
CA TYR A 54 -8.50 16.36 5.78
C TYR A 54 -7.28 16.23 6.71
N PRO A 55 -6.47 17.30 6.87
CA PRO A 55 -5.21 17.23 7.62
C PRO A 55 -5.40 16.94 9.11
N ASP A 56 -6.60 17.22 9.64
CA ASP A 56 -7.00 16.99 11.03
C ASP A 56 -7.50 15.55 11.29
N LEU A 57 -7.74 14.76 10.24
CA LEU A 57 -8.24 13.39 10.36
C LEU A 57 -7.19 12.34 9.99
N ILE A 58 -6.42 12.60 8.94
CA ILE A 58 -5.49 11.62 8.37
C ILE A 58 -4.12 12.24 8.10
N THR A 59 -3.09 11.41 8.10
CA THR A 59 -1.73 11.80 7.74
C THR A 59 -1.03 10.67 6.99
N LYS A 60 -0.04 10.99 6.16
CA LYS A 60 0.71 9.99 5.40
C LYS A 60 1.67 9.25 6.33
N GLY A 61 1.64 7.93 6.31
CA GLY A 61 2.56 7.05 7.04
C GLY A 61 3.68 6.55 6.14
N LEU A 62 4.92 6.71 6.59
CA LEU A 62 6.14 6.26 5.91
C LEU A 62 7.05 5.43 6.82
N ALA A 63 6.92 5.59 8.15
CA ALA A 63 7.69 4.90 9.17
C ALA A 63 6.85 4.62 10.43
N ALA A 64 7.36 3.76 11.30
CA ALA A 64 6.67 3.38 12.54
C ALA A 64 6.36 4.57 13.48
N ASP A 65 7.21 5.60 13.47
CA ASP A 65 7.00 6.80 14.29
C ASP A 65 5.81 7.64 13.83
N ASP A 66 5.39 7.53 12.57
CA ASP A 66 4.19 8.22 12.07
C ASP A 66 2.92 7.67 12.74
N VAL A 67 2.92 6.41 13.18
CA VAL A 67 1.80 5.82 13.94
C VAL A 67 1.69 6.49 15.32
N LYS A 68 2.84 6.74 15.98
CA LYS A 68 2.88 7.42 17.27
C LYS A 68 2.43 8.86 17.13
N CYS A 69 2.97 9.57 16.14
CA CYS A 69 2.59 10.94 15.82
C CYS A 69 1.09 11.05 15.52
N ALA A 70 0.54 10.17 14.68
CA ALA A 70 -0.88 10.14 14.37
C ALA A 70 -1.73 9.95 15.62
N ARG A 71 -1.37 8.99 16.49
CA ARG A 71 -2.04 8.79 17.78
C ARG A 71 -2.02 10.04 18.67
N GLU A 72 -0.84 10.65 18.86
CA GLU A 72 -0.65 11.83 19.72
C GLU A 72 -1.41 13.05 19.20
N THR A 73 -1.50 13.18 17.88
CA THR A 73 -2.19 14.29 17.21
C THR A 73 -3.67 14.01 16.93
N GLY A 74 -4.20 12.86 17.37
CA GLY A 74 -5.60 12.53 17.17
C GLY A 74 -5.98 12.28 15.71
N ARG A 75 -5.05 11.79 14.89
CA ARG A 75 -5.18 11.44 13.46
C ARG A 75 -4.94 9.95 13.21
N THR A 76 -5.29 9.47 12.01
CA THR A 76 -4.94 8.11 11.54
C THR A 76 -3.84 8.18 10.49
N ALA A 77 -2.74 7.44 10.71
CA ALA A 77 -1.68 7.30 9.71
C ALA A 77 -2.10 6.33 8.59
N ILE A 78 -1.96 6.77 7.35
CA ILE A 78 -2.31 6.01 6.15
C ILE A 78 -1.03 5.50 5.50
N PHE A 79 -0.86 4.18 5.46
CA PHE A 79 0.25 3.52 4.78
C PHE A 79 -0.25 2.93 3.46
N PHE A 80 0.44 3.21 2.36
CA PHE A 80 0.07 2.69 1.07
C PHE A 80 0.64 1.30 0.83
N GLY A 81 -0.17 0.43 0.24
CA GLY A 81 0.32 -0.83 -0.29
C GLY A 81 -0.46 -1.36 -1.47
N PHE A 82 0.15 -2.35 -2.12
CA PHE A 82 -0.38 -3.02 -3.29
C PHE A 82 -0.77 -4.45 -2.95
N GLN A 83 -2.00 -4.83 -3.29
CA GLN A 83 -2.42 -6.23 -3.25
C GLN A 83 -2.00 -7.02 -4.50
N ASN A 84 -1.49 -6.35 -5.53
CA ASN A 84 -1.05 -6.95 -6.78
C ASN A 84 0.23 -6.25 -7.28
N PRO A 85 1.23 -6.96 -7.82
CA PRO A 85 2.44 -6.32 -8.35
C PRO A 85 2.26 -5.64 -9.71
N SER A 86 1.05 -5.63 -10.30
CA SER A 86 0.80 -5.03 -11.61
C SER A 86 1.36 -3.61 -11.82
N PRO A 87 1.44 -2.71 -10.81
CA PRO A 87 2.01 -1.38 -11.02
C PRO A 87 3.49 -1.36 -11.39
N ILE A 88 4.28 -2.36 -10.98
CA ILE A 88 5.70 -2.44 -11.36
C ILE A 88 5.92 -3.08 -12.73
N GLU A 89 4.84 -3.57 -13.37
CA GLU A 89 4.86 -4.18 -14.69
C GLU A 89 5.97 -5.24 -14.82
N ASN A 90 6.85 -5.11 -15.82
CA ASN A 90 8.04 -5.94 -16.00
C ASN A 90 9.35 -5.19 -15.67
N ASP A 91 9.28 -4.08 -14.92
CA ASP A 91 10.41 -3.22 -14.58
C ASP A 91 10.67 -3.19 -13.07
N ILE A 92 11.79 -3.81 -12.66
CA ILE A 92 12.21 -3.89 -11.26
C ILE A 92 12.50 -2.50 -10.68
N GLY A 93 12.95 -1.54 -11.49
CA GLY A 93 13.27 -0.19 -11.02
C GLY A 93 12.05 0.57 -10.50
N LEU A 94 10.84 0.19 -10.92
CA LEU A 94 9.61 0.81 -10.43
C LEU A 94 9.32 0.53 -8.96
N VAL A 95 9.96 -0.48 -8.36
CA VAL A 95 9.89 -0.73 -6.90
C VAL A 95 10.43 0.47 -6.13
N GLU A 96 11.61 0.99 -6.51
CA GLU A 96 12.21 2.16 -5.88
C GLU A 96 11.37 3.43 -6.11
N ILE A 97 10.81 3.58 -7.33
CA ILE A 97 9.93 4.70 -7.66
C ILE A 97 8.70 4.70 -6.74
N PHE A 98 8.00 3.58 -6.58
CA PHE A 98 6.83 3.53 -5.70
C PHE A 98 7.18 3.66 -4.22
N HIS A 99 8.32 3.14 -3.78
CA HIS A 99 8.83 3.40 -2.44
C HIS A 99 9.03 4.91 -2.21
N ALA A 100 9.64 5.62 -3.16
CA ALA A 100 9.81 7.07 -3.10
C ALA A 100 8.47 7.83 -3.09
N LEU A 101 7.45 7.32 -3.80
CA LEU A 101 6.09 7.85 -3.78
C LEU A 101 5.33 7.55 -2.46
N GLY A 102 5.89 6.72 -1.58
CA GLY A 102 5.40 6.45 -0.24
C GLY A 102 4.74 5.08 -0.04
N VAL A 103 4.83 4.18 -1.02
CA VAL A 103 4.37 2.79 -0.86
C VAL A 103 5.29 2.05 0.10
N ARG A 104 4.73 1.20 0.97
CA ARG A 104 5.44 0.46 2.02
C ARG A 104 5.12 -1.02 2.07
N PHE A 105 4.20 -1.49 1.23
CA PHE A 105 3.82 -2.89 1.16
C PHE A 105 3.50 -3.26 -0.29
N MET A 106 3.91 -4.45 -0.73
CA MET A 106 3.48 -5.01 -2.01
C MET A 106 3.36 -6.53 -1.93
N GLN A 107 2.20 -7.06 -2.27
CA GLN A 107 1.98 -8.49 -2.46
C GLN A 107 2.59 -8.96 -3.79
N LEU A 108 3.08 -10.20 -3.84
CA LEU A 108 3.78 -10.74 -5.02
C LEU A 108 2.84 -11.33 -6.08
N SER A 109 1.58 -11.62 -5.76
CA SER A 109 0.56 -12.14 -6.67
C SER A 109 -0.81 -11.78 -6.12
N TYR A 110 -1.87 -11.87 -6.92
CA TYR A 110 -3.24 -11.74 -6.41
C TYR A 110 -4.13 -12.77 -7.08
N ASN A 111 -4.53 -13.79 -6.32
CA ASN A 111 -5.30 -14.97 -6.73
C ASN A 111 -4.65 -15.84 -7.81
N ASN A 112 -4.25 -15.27 -8.95
CA ASN A 112 -3.68 -15.99 -10.09
C ASN A 112 -2.16 -15.75 -10.21
N GLN A 113 -1.53 -16.46 -11.14
CA GLN A 113 -0.14 -16.30 -11.50
C GLN A 113 0.18 -14.85 -11.90
N SER A 114 1.21 -14.29 -11.27
CA SER A 114 1.83 -13.02 -11.68
C SER A 114 3.20 -13.28 -12.33
N LEU A 115 3.85 -12.21 -12.79
CA LEU A 115 5.26 -12.27 -13.21
C LEU A 115 6.20 -12.65 -12.05
N LEU A 116 5.78 -12.49 -10.80
CA LEU A 116 6.63 -12.63 -9.61
C LEU A 116 6.41 -13.93 -8.86
N ALA A 117 5.16 -14.38 -8.72
CA ALA A 117 4.80 -15.55 -7.93
C ALA A 117 3.46 -16.15 -8.37
N THR A 118 3.24 -17.40 -8.00
CA THR A 118 1.94 -18.05 -8.14
C THR A 118 0.93 -17.48 -7.12
N GLY A 119 -0.32 -17.31 -7.55
CA GLY A 119 -1.43 -16.98 -6.65
C GLY A 119 -2.14 -18.22 -6.13
N CYS A 120 -2.96 -18.06 -5.09
CA CYS A 120 -3.59 -19.16 -4.36
C CYS A 120 -4.75 -19.88 -5.10
N TYR A 121 -5.23 -19.34 -6.22
CA TYR A 121 -6.28 -19.96 -7.05
C TYR A 121 -5.71 -20.75 -8.23
N GLU A 122 -4.40 -20.76 -8.42
CA GLU A 122 -3.76 -21.61 -9.41
C GLU A 122 -3.85 -23.09 -9.01
N LYS A 123 -4.04 -23.96 -9.99
CA LYS A 123 -4.08 -25.41 -9.77
C LYS A 123 -2.71 -25.95 -9.34
N GLU A 124 -1.64 -25.35 -9.85
CA GLU A 124 -0.25 -25.73 -9.59
C GLU A 124 0.51 -24.53 -9.04
N ASP A 125 1.10 -24.66 -7.85
CA ASP A 125 1.93 -23.63 -7.23
C ASP A 125 3.37 -23.77 -7.71
N SER A 126 3.77 -22.93 -8.66
CA SER A 126 5.16 -22.87 -9.17
C SER A 126 6.10 -22.10 -8.24
N GLY A 127 5.57 -21.46 -7.20
CA GLY A 127 6.28 -20.63 -6.24
C GLY A 127 6.74 -19.29 -6.82
N ILE A 128 7.86 -18.78 -6.31
CA ILE A 128 8.45 -17.51 -6.73
C ILE A 128 9.22 -17.70 -8.03
N THR A 129 8.98 -16.82 -9.02
CA THR A 129 9.64 -16.87 -10.33
C THR A 129 11.09 -16.36 -10.28
N ARG A 130 11.81 -16.41 -11.41
CA ARG A 130 13.14 -15.79 -11.53
C ARG A 130 13.06 -14.27 -11.32
N MET A 131 12.06 -13.60 -11.89
CA MET A 131 11.86 -12.16 -11.72
C MET A 131 11.42 -11.84 -10.29
N GLY A 132 10.52 -12.61 -9.70
CA GLY A 132 10.08 -12.43 -8.31
C GLY A 132 11.22 -12.43 -7.31
N ARG A 133 12.22 -13.31 -7.49
CA ARG A 133 13.43 -13.31 -6.65
C ARG A 133 14.25 -12.02 -6.77
N GLN A 134 14.29 -11.38 -7.94
CA GLN A 134 14.98 -10.10 -8.12
C GLN A 134 14.17 -8.95 -7.50
N VAL A 135 12.84 -8.95 -7.68
CA VAL A 135 11.96 -7.97 -7.06
C VAL A 135 12.02 -8.04 -5.54
N ILE A 136 12.03 -9.23 -4.94
CA ILE A 136 12.19 -9.39 -3.48
C ILE A 136 13.52 -8.80 -3.00
N ARG A 137 14.62 -8.99 -3.76
CA ARG A 137 15.91 -8.37 -3.41
C ARG A 137 15.81 -6.85 -3.44
N GLU A 138 15.12 -6.30 -4.43
CA GLU A 138 14.94 -4.86 -4.56
C GLU A 138 14.04 -4.29 -3.46
N MET A 139 12.92 -4.96 -3.14
CA MET A 139 12.06 -4.62 -2.00
C MET A 139 12.86 -4.59 -0.69
N ASN A 140 13.65 -5.64 -0.43
CA ASN A 140 14.53 -5.67 0.74
C ASN A 140 15.59 -4.55 0.74
N ARG A 141 16.10 -4.16 -0.43
CA ARG A 141 17.10 -3.09 -0.56
C ARG A 141 16.50 -1.73 -0.22
N VAL A 142 15.29 -1.43 -0.71
CA VAL A 142 14.66 -0.12 -0.53
C VAL A 142 13.86 -0.01 0.77
N GLY A 143 13.47 -1.13 1.37
CA GLY A 143 12.65 -1.17 2.59
C GLY A 143 11.14 -1.20 2.32
N LEU A 144 10.73 -2.00 1.33
CA LEU A 144 9.32 -2.30 1.01
C LEU A 144 8.85 -3.61 1.64
#